data_AF-A0A925V1E2-F1
#
_entry.id   AF-A0A925V1E2-F1
#
_cell.length_a   1.000
_cell.length_b   1.000
_cell.length_c   1.000
_cell.angle_alpha   90.00
_cell.angle_beta   90.00
_cell.angle_gamma   90.00
#
_symmetry.space_group_name_H-M   'P 1'
#
loop_
_entity.id
_entity.type
_entity.pdbx_description
1 polymer ?
#
loop_
_entity_poly.entity_id
_entity_poly.type
_entity_poly.pdbx_seq_one_letter_code
_entity_poly.pdbx_strand_id
1 'polypeptide(L)'
;MKKNAHSPRYLEVAKTVDKDALLEINSAIALVKKTATAKFVESVDLAIRLGIDPRKSDQNVRGITNLPHGTGKTKIVAVLAKGDHA
;
A
#
# COMPACT_ATOMS: atom_id res chain seq x y z
N MET A 1 28.39 -0.14 17.92
CA MET A 1 27.09 0.07 18.61
C MET A 1 26.07 0.57 17.58
N LYS A 2 25.15 -0.30 17.10
CA LYS A 2 24.11 0.10 16.13
C LYS A 2 23.05 0.93 16.87
N LYS A 3 23.20 2.26 16.83
CA LYS A 3 22.22 3.21 17.39
C LYS A 3 20.94 3.16 16.54
N ASN A 4 19.91 2.52 17.10
CA ASN A 4 18.51 2.41 16.67
C ASN A 4 18.26 1.70 15.32
N ALA A 5 17.26 0.80 15.32
CA ALA A 5 16.86 0.04 14.12
C ALA A 5 16.12 0.90 13.08
N HIS A 6 15.67 2.10 13.45
CA HIS A 6 14.88 2.98 12.59
C HIS A 6 15.41 4.42 12.55
N SER A 7 15.13 5.11 11.45
CA SER A 7 15.51 6.51 11.26
C SER A 7 14.84 7.44 12.28
N PRO A 8 15.47 8.57 12.67
CA PRO A 8 14.86 9.55 13.58
C PRO A 8 13.50 10.06 13.09
N ARG A 9 13.37 10.27 11.77
CA ARG A 9 12.11 10.68 11.12
C ARG A 9 11.00 9.67 11.36
N TYR A 10 11.29 8.37 11.25
CA TYR A 10 10.30 7.32 11.47
C TYR A 10 9.82 7.30 12.92
N LEU A 11 10.73 7.48 13.88
CA LEU A 11 10.38 7.45 15.30
C LEU A 11 9.45 8.61 15.71
N GLU A 12 9.61 9.79 15.11
CA GLU A 12 8.72 10.92 15.35
C GLU A 12 7.30 10.66 14.81
N VAL A 13 7.21 10.13 13.59
CA VAL A 13 5.91 9.79 12.96
C VAL A 13 5.24 8.61 13.67
N ALA A 14 5.99 7.62 14.14
CA ALA A 14 5.43 6.46 14.83
C ALA A 14 4.77 6.81 16.17
N LYS A 15 5.13 7.94 16.80
CA LYS A 15 4.50 8.40 18.05
C LYS A 15 3.12 9.01 17.84
N THR A 16 2.82 9.50 16.63
CA THR A 16 1.53 10.14 16.34
C THR A 16 0.45 9.14 15.94
N VAL A 17 0.81 7.87 15.77
CA VAL A 17 -0.08 6.78 15.39
C VAL A 17 -0.29 5.86 16.58
N ASP A 18 -1.54 5.79 17.04
CA ASP A 18 -1.96 4.77 18.00
C ASP A 18 -2.17 3.43 17.27
N LYS A 19 -1.56 2.37 17.79
CA LYS A 19 -1.58 1.03 17.17
C LYS A 19 -2.82 0.22 17.55
N ASP A 20 -3.42 0.52 18.70
CA ASP A 20 -4.55 -0.25 19.24
C ASP A 20 -5.90 0.41 18.91
N ALA A 21 -5.87 1.65 18.42
CA ALA A 21 -7.07 2.39 18.05
C ALA A 21 -7.75 1.80 16.79
N LEU A 22 -9.03 1.48 16.93
CA LEU A 22 -9.91 1.17 15.79
C LEU A 22 -10.39 2.49 15.17
N LEU A 23 -9.86 2.80 13.99
CA LEU A 23 -10.18 4.02 13.26
C LEU A 23 -11.21 3.75 12.16
N GLU A 24 -12.13 4.69 11.98
CA GLU A 24 -13.04 4.71 10.84
C GLU A 24 -12.27 5.08 9.56
N ILE A 25 -12.70 4.58 8.40
CA ILE A 25 -11.93 4.61 7.16
C ILE A 25 -11.51 6.04 6.78
N ASN A 26 -12.39 7.03 6.92
CA ASN A 26 -12.07 8.41 6.54
C ASN A 26 -11.01 9.00 7.48
N SER A 27 -11.12 8.72 8.78
CA SER A 27 -10.12 9.14 9.76
C SER A 27 -8.75 8.48 9.53
N ALA A 28 -8.73 7.20 9.15
CA ALA A 28 -7.51 6.48 8.84
C ALA A 28 -6.81 7.06 7.59
N ILE A 29 -7.57 7.38 6.54
CA ILE A 29 -7.01 8.01 5.32
C ILE A 29 -6.42 9.39 5.64
N ALA A 30 -7.09 10.19 6.47
CA ALA A 30 -6.57 11.49 6.88
C ALA A 30 -5.27 11.35 7.68
N LEU A 31 -5.18 10.35 8.57
CA LEU A 31 -3.97 10.06 9.33
C LEU A 31 -2.80 9.67 8.41
N VAL A 32 -3.03 8.74 7.47
CA VAL A 32 -2.01 8.28 6.51
C VAL A 32 -1.43 9.46 5.71
N LYS A 33 -2.29 10.37 5.24
CA LYS A 33 -1.84 11.59 4.54
C LYS A 33 -1.03 12.54 5.42
N LYS A 34 -1.32 12.63 6.72
CA LYS A 34 -0.53 13.46 7.65
C LYS A 34 0.83 12.84 7.97
N THR A 35 0.93 11.51 7.95
CA THR A 35 2.19 10.80 8.20
C THR A 35 3.12 10.76 6.98
N ALA A 36 2.60 11.11 5.80
CA ALA A 36 3.36 11.19 4.55
C ALA A 36 4.30 12.40 4.58
N THR A 37 5.57 12.16 4.93
CA THR A 37 6.59 13.21 5.10
C THR A 37 7.65 13.20 4.00
N ALA A 38 7.59 12.28 3.04
CA ALA A 38 8.51 12.31 1.90
C ALA A 38 8.13 13.40 0.89
N LYS A 39 9.13 13.84 0.12
CA LYS A 39 8.98 14.90 -0.89
C LYS A 39 8.40 14.39 -2.23
N PHE A 40 8.14 13.09 -2.35
CA PHE A 40 7.66 12.46 -3.58
C PHE A 40 6.28 11.85 -3.36
N VAL A 41 5.64 11.39 -4.43
CA VAL A 41 4.32 10.73 -4.34
C VAL A 41 4.49 9.36 -3.69
N GLU A 42 4.11 9.26 -2.43
CA GLU A 42 4.14 8.01 -1.65
C GLU A 42 3.06 7.03 -2.11
N SER A 43 3.29 5.74 -1.88
CA SER A 43 2.32 4.66 -2.11
C SER A 43 1.75 4.19 -0.77
N VAL A 44 0.45 3.90 -0.75
CA VAL A 44 -0.24 3.36 0.43
C VAL A 44 -0.31 1.84 0.29
N ASP A 45 0.10 1.14 1.35
CA ASP A 45 -0.02 -0.32 1.47
C ASP A 45 -1.10 -0.66 2.50
N LEU A 46 -1.78 -1.79 2.29
CA LEU A 46 -2.93 -2.23 3.07
C LEU A 46 -2.70 -3.67 3.53
N ALA A 47 -2.29 -3.81 4.78
CA ALA A 47 -2.07 -5.12 5.39
C ALA A 47 -3.39 -5.70 5.90
N ILE A 48 -3.85 -6.78 5.28
CA ILE A 48 -5.07 -7.49 5.66
C ILE A 48 -4.68 -8.86 6.20
N ARG A 49 -4.98 -9.11 7.48
CA ARG A 49 -4.79 -10.42 8.07
C ARG A 49 -5.94 -11.33 7.69
N LEU A 50 -5.65 -12.30 6.83
CA LEU A 50 -6.60 -13.34 6.43
C LEU A 50 -6.53 -14.51 7.44
N GLY A 51 -7.67 -15.12 7.75
CA GLY A 51 -7.78 -16.29 8.63
C GLY A 51 -7.46 -17.63 7.96
N ILE A 52 -6.63 -17.62 6.91
CA ILE A 52 -6.29 -18.80 6.11
C ILE A 52 -5.04 -19.50 6.65
N ASP A 53 -4.96 -20.82 6.51
CA ASP A 53 -3.74 -21.60 6.76
C ASP A 53 -2.92 -21.71 5.47
N PRO A 54 -1.78 -21.01 5.35
CA PRO A 54 -0.98 -21.01 4.12
C PRO A 54 -0.32 -22.37 3.82
N ARG A 55 -0.33 -23.31 4.76
CA ARG A 55 0.21 -24.68 4.54
C ARG A 55 -0.75 -25.54 3.73
N LYS A 56 -2.03 -25.17 3.69
CA LYS A 56 -3.07 -25.85 2.92
C LYS A 56 -3.24 -25.13 1.58
N SER A 57 -2.90 -25.83 0.48
CA SER A 57 -2.84 -25.23 -0.85
C SER A 57 -4.18 -24.69 -1.37
N ASP A 58 -5.30 -25.27 -0.91
CA ASP A 58 -6.67 -24.87 -1.23
C ASP A 58 -7.10 -23.55 -0.57
N GLN A 59 -6.41 -23.12 0.49
CA GLN A 59 -6.72 -21.88 1.20
C GLN A 59 -5.89 -20.68 0.73
N ASN A 60 -4.97 -20.87 -0.23
CA ASN A 60 -4.14 -19.80 -0.73
C ASN A 60 -4.95 -18.85 -1.63
N VAL A 61 -4.96 -17.55 -1.31
CA VAL A 61 -5.72 -16.54 -2.05
C VAL A 61 -4.76 -15.70 -2.91
N ARG A 62 -4.90 -15.81 -4.22
CA ARG A 62 -4.23 -14.93 -5.19
C ARG A 62 -5.26 -14.44 -6.20
N GLY A 63 -5.48 -13.13 -6.23
CA GLY A 63 -6.43 -12.50 -7.13
C GLY A 63 -5.87 -11.23 -7.75
N ILE A 64 -6.50 -10.79 -8.83
CA ILE A 64 -6.29 -9.48 -9.45
C ILE A 64 -7.61 -8.74 -9.34
N THR A 65 -7.58 -7.47 -8.94
CA THR A 65 -8.77 -6.63 -8.91
C THR A 65 -8.50 -5.30 -9.58
N ASN A 66 -9.50 -4.77 -10.27
CA ASN A 66 -9.46 -3.44 -10.84
C ASN A 66 -9.95 -2.46 -9.77
N LEU A 67 -9.08 -1.52 -9.39
CA LEU A 67 -9.45 -0.46 -8.45
C LEU A 67 -10.48 0.48 -9.11
N PRO A 68 -11.61 0.81 -8.46
CA PRO A 68 -12.65 1.65 -9.03
C PRO A 68 -12.16 3.06 -9.37
N HIS A 69 -11.11 3.54 -8.68
CA HIS A 69 -10.47 4.83 -8.94
C HIS A 69 -9.08 4.69 -9.60
N GLY A 70 -8.73 3.49 -10.07
CA GLY A 70 -7.43 3.18 -10.65
C GLY A 70 -6.28 3.33 -9.64
N THR A 71 -5.05 3.36 -10.16
CA THR A 71 -3.81 3.51 -9.37
C THR A 71 -3.29 4.96 -9.36
N GLY A 72 -4.05 5.91 -9.91
CA GLY A 72 -3.65 7.32 -10.03
C GLY A 72 -2.51 7.59 -11.02
N LYS A 73 -1.94 6.56 -11.66
CA LYS A 73 -0.93 6.71 -12.71
C LYS A 73 -1.57 6.57 -14.09
N THR A 74 -1.38 7.56 -14.94
CA THR A 74 -1.79 7.48 -16.36
C THR A 74 -0.91 6.46 -17.07
N LYS A 75 -1.52 5.40 -17.60
CA LYS A 75 -0.83 4.39 -18.41
C LYS A 75 -0.57 4.98 -19.79
N ILE A 76 0.70 5.13 -20.17
CA ILE A 76 1.10 5.46 -21.55
C ILE A 76 1.52 4.13 -22.19
N VAL A 77 0.76 3.68 -23.19
CA VAL A 77 1.01 2.43 -23.90
C VAL A 77 1.36 2.79 -25.35
N ALA A 78 2.57 2.45 -25.77
CA ALA A 78 2.97 2.50 -27.17
C ALA A 78 2.93 1.08 -27.73
N VAL A 79 2.07 0.85 -28.72
CA VAL A 79 1.96 -0.44 -29.41
C VAL A 79 2.62 -0.31 -30.78
N LEU A 80 3.61 -1.14 -31.06
CA LEU A 80 4.11 -1.35 -32.41
C LEU A 80 3.77 -2.79 -32.81
N ALA A 81 2.87 -2.94 -33.78
CA ALA A 81 2.44 -4.22 -34.33
C ALA A 81 2.63 -4.24 -35.85
N LYS A 82 2.85 -5.43 -36.44
CA LYS A 82 2.92 -5.66 -37.89
C LYS A 82 2.06 -6.89 -38.24
N GLY A 83 1.17 -6.76 -39.24
CA GLY A 83 0.25 -7.80 -39.70
C GLY A 83 -1.23 -7.52 -39.39
N ASP A 84 -2.12 -8.44 -39.74
CA ASP A 84 -3.59 -8.23 -39.81
C ASP A 84 -4.31 -8.09 -38.45
N HIS A 85 -3.59 -8.25 -37.35
CA HIS A 85 -4.12 -8.07 -35.98
C HIS A 85 -3.52 -6.84 -35.28
N ALA A 86 -2.93 -5.91 -36.04
CA ALA A 86 -2.49 -4.61 -35.54
C ALA A 86 -3.66 -3.69 -35.19
#